data_AF-A0A645AXQ9-F1
#
_entry.id   AF-A0A645AXQ9-F1
#
_cell.length_a   1.000
_cell.length_b   1.000
_cell.length_c   1.000
_cell.angle_alpha   90.00
_cell.angle_beta   90.00
_cell.angle_gamma   90.00
#
_symmetry.space_group_name_H-M   'P 1'
#
loop_
_entity.id
_entity.type
_entity.pdbx_description
1 polymer ?
#
loop_
_entity_poly.entity_id
_entity_poly.type
_entity_poly.pdbx_seq_one_letter_code
_entity_poly.pdbx_strand_id
1 'polypeptide(L)'
;MPLYGSLGFLSRLFDEGAAAKAVRDGACSIYHGCCHNYLYEKSEDTLEALCKSAFFVLRAKYFCESCLYVKKMTELAGLLCGGDRAVLDLWASLRHDGQGAVDFRAASERLISWSSEVISEYS
;
A
#
# COMPACT_ATOMS: atom_id res chain seq x y z
N MET A 1 -22.72 -5.86 -2.11
CA MET A 1 -23.83 -6.67 -2.64
C MET A 1 -24.30 -6.01 -3.92
N PRO A 2 -24.51 -6.73 -5.04
CA PRO A 2 -24.94 -6.10 -6.28
C PRO A 2 -26.32 -5.46 -6.11
N LEU A 3 -26.48 -4.26 -6.65
CA LEU A 3 -27.78 -3.55 -6.69
C LEU A 3 -28.67 -4.07 -7.84
N TYR A 4 -28.06 -4.62 -8.89
CA TYR A 4 -28.74 -5.26 -10.02
C TYR A 4 -27.84 -6.32 -10.66
N GLY A 5 -28.42 -7.43 -11.12
CA GLY A 5 -27.69 -8.52 -11.78
C GLY A 5 -26.73 -9.30 -10.87
N SER A 6 -25.74 -9.96 -11.48
CA SER A 6 -24.75 -10.78 -10.79
C SER A 6 -23.33 -10.31 -11.08
N LEU A 7 -22.48 -10.28 -10.04
CA LEU A 7 -21.03 -10.07 -10.16
C LEU A 7 -20.26 -11.39 -10.33
N GLY A 8 -20.94 -12.52 -10.47
CA GLY A 8 -20.31 -13.84 -10.60
C GLY A 8 -19.45 -14.01 -11.86
N PHE A 9 -19.51 -13.10 -12.83
CA PHE A 9 -18.59 -13.10 -13.97
C PHE A 9 -17.18 -12.64 -13.58
N LEU A 10 -17.05 -11.79 -12.54
CA LEU A 10 -15.76 -11.26 -12.10
C LEU A 10 -14.84 -12.36 -11.57
N SER A 11 -15.39 -13.41 -10.94
CA SER A 11 -14.57 -14.53 -10.45
C SER A 11 -13.88 -15.30 -11.58
N ARG A 12 -14.33 -15.18 -12.83
CA ARG A 12 -13.69 -15.79 -14.00
C ARG A 12 -12.57 -14.93 -14.59
N LEU A 13 -12.47 -13.66 -14.18
CA LEU A 13 -11.49 -12.70 -14.69
C LEU A 13 -10.22 -12.65 -13.84
N PHE A 14 -10.27 -13.18 -12.62
CA PHE A 14 -9.15 -13.19 -11.70
C PHE A 14 -8.65 -14.62 -11.53
N ASP A 15 -7.41 -14.86 -11.90
CA ASP A 15 -6.69 -16.10 -11.63
C ASP A 15 -5.93 -16.01 -10.30
N GLU A 16 -5.25 -17.09 -9.94
CA GLU A 16 -4.42 -17.17 -8.72
C GLU A 16 -3.30 -16.11 -8.71
N GLY A 17 -2.87 -15.62 -9.87
CA GLY A 17 -1.83 -14.59 -10.02
C GLY A 17 -2.35 -13.16 -9.93
N ALA A 18 -3.66 -12.93 -9.96
CA ALA A 18 -4.24 -11.58 -9.97
C ALA A 18 -3.89 -10.77 -8.72
N ALA A 19 -3.85 -11.41 -7.55
CA ALA A 19 -3.44 -10.77 -6.29
C ALA A 19 -1.97 -10.35 -6.34
N ALA A 20 -1.07 -11.28 -6.72
CA ALA A 20 0.35 -11.00 -6.86
C ALA A 20 0.63 -9.87 -7.87
N LYS A 21 -0.09 -9.86 -9.00
CA LYS A 21 -0.01 -8.79 -9.98
C LYS A 21 -0.48 -7.45 -9.41
N ALA A 22 -1.58 -7.41 -8.67
CA ALA A 22 -2.06 -6.18 -8.03
C ALA A 22 -1.06 -5.62 -7.00
N VAL A 23 -0.38 -6.51 -6.26
CA VAL A 23 0.70 -6.13 -5.33
C VAL A 23 1.86 -5.50 -6.10
N ARG A 24 2.38 -6.17 -7.13
CA ARG A 24 3.49 -5.66 -7.94
C ARG A 24 3.15 -4.34 -8.62
N ASP A 25 2.00 -4.26 -9.30
CA ASP A 25 1.59 -3.06 -10.03
C ASP A 25 1.41 -1.87 -9.08
N GLY A 26 0.85 -2.12 -7.90
CA GLY A 26 0.73 -1.12 -6.83
C GLY A 26 2.08 -0.66 -6.29
N ALA A 27 2.99 -1.60 -6.01
CA ALA A 27 4.33 -1.28 -5.52
C ALA A 27 5.14 -0.48 -6.56
N CYS A 28 5.09 -0.84 -7.85
CA CYS A 28 5.69 -0.07 -8.94
C CYS A 28 5.14 1.37 -9.00
N SER A 29 3.82 1.52 -8.86
CA SER A 29 3.17 2.84 -8.89
C SER A 29 3.61 3.71 -7.71
N ILE A 30 3.71 3.12 -6.52
CA ILE A 30 4.18 3.82 -5.31
C ILE A 30 5.64 4.20 -5.42
N TYR A 31 6.50 3.27 -5.86
CA TYR A 31 7.92 3.54 -6.07
C TYR A 31 8.13 4.70 -7.03
N HIS A 32 7.48 4.65 -8.20
CA HIS A 32 7.57 5.70 -9.20
C HIS A 32 7.05 7.05 -8.67
N GLY A 33 5.85 7.06 -8.08
CA GLY A 33 5.25 8.28 -7.56
C GLY A 33 6.06 8.89 -6.41
N CYS A 34 6.62 8.07 -5.53
CA CYS A 34 7.43 8.55 -4.41
C CYS A 34 8.78 9.10 -4.89
N CYS A 35 9.45 8.44 -5.84
CA CYS A 35 10.66 8.96 -6.47
C CYS A 35 10.40 10.31 -7.18
N HIS A 36 9.30 10.42 -7.92
CA HIS A 36 8.92 11.68 -8.57
C HIS A 36 8.67 12.80 -7.56
N ASN A 37 7.88 12.51 -6.52
CA ASN A 37 7.59 13.48 -5.47
C ASN A 37 8.87 13.89 -4.73
N TYR A 38 9.74 12.95 -4.39
CA TYR A 38 10.98 13.22 -3.67
C TYR A 38 11.94 14.12 -4.44
N LEU A 39 12.09 13.89 -5.75
CA LEU A 39 13.04 14.62 -6.59
C LEU A 39 12.51 16.01 -7.01
N TYR A 40 11.22 16.11 -7.32
CA TYR A 40 10.68 17.29 -8.02
C TYR A 40 9.66 18.08 -7.19
N GLU A 41 8.58 17.45 -6.75
CA GLU A 41 7.42 18.16 -6.17
C GLU A 41 7.62 18.52 -4.69
N LYS A 42 8.14 17.58 -3.90
CA LYS A 42 8.36 17.67 -2.45
C LYS A 42 7.07 18.01 -1.68
N SER A 43 5.95 17.43 -2.12
CA SER A 43 4.62 17.65 -1.56
C SER A 43 4.30 16.66 -0.44
N GLU A 44 3.98 17.18 0.74
CA GLU A 44 3.50 16.38 1.87
C GLU A 44 2.15 15.72 1.57
N ASP A 45 1.24 16.44 0.89
CA ASP A 45 -0.06 15.89 0.46
C ASP A 45 0.11 14.70 -0.49
N THR A 46 1.06 14.81 -1.44
CA THR A 46 1.39 13.71 -2.36
C THR A 46 1.96 12.52 -1.59
N LEU A 47 2.83 12.78 -0.60
CA LEU A 47 3.39 11.73 0.25
C LEU A 47 2.30 11.03 1.09
N GLU A 48 1.35 11.77 1.67
CA GLU A 48 0.22 11.20 2.39
C GLU A 48 -0.66 10.33 1.47
N ALA A 49 -0.96 10.81 0.26
CA ALA A 49 -1.71 10.07 -0.74
C ALA A 49 -1.01 8.77 -1.18
N LEU A 50 0.32 8.79 -1.28
CA LEU A 50 1.13 7.60 -1.56
C LEU A 50 1.12 6.61 -0.38
N CYS A 51 1.21 7.09 0.86
CA CYS A 51 1.10 6.24 2.05
C CYS A 51 -0.30 5.60 2.16
N LYS A 52 -1.35 6.34 1.81
CA LYS A 52 -2.71 5.80 1.68
C LYS A 52 -2.80 4.73 0.59
N SER A 53 -2.15 4.95 -0.55
CA SER A 53 -2.06 3.94 -1.62
C SER A 53 -1.36 2.67 -1.13
N ALA A 54 -0.29 2.82 -0.35
CA ALA A 54 0.44 1.70 0.26
C ALA A 54 -0.43 0.84 1.18
N PHE A 55 -1.35 1.44 1.95
CA PHE A 55 -2.33 0.68 2.73
C PHE A 55 -3.16 -0.29 1.86
N PHE A 56 -3.58 0.10 0.65
CA PHE A 56 -4.32 -0.80 -0.23
C PHE A 56 -3.44 -1.91 -0.80
N VAL A 57 -2.17 -1.62 -1.09
CA VAL A 57 -1.19 -2.62 -1.54
C VAL A 57 -0.88 -3.62 -0.43
N LEU A 58 -0.71 -3.17 0.82
CA LEU A 58 -0.53 -4.04 1.99
C LEU A 58 -1.71 -5.00 2.19
N ARG A 59 -2.94 -4.53 1.95
CA ARG A 59 -4.13 -5.40 1.98
C ARG A 59 -4.12 -6.45 0.88
N ALA A 60 -3.68 -6.07 -0.32
CA ALA A 60 -3.53 -7.00 -1.43
C ALA A 60 -2.42 -8.03 -1.14
N LYS A 61 -1.29 -7.60 -0.59
CA LYS A 61 -0.15 -8.45 -0.18
C LYS A 61 -0.58 -9.47 0.87
N TYR A 62 -1.21 -9.00 1.95
CA TYR A 62 -1.73 -9.89 2.99
C TYR A 62 -2.77 -10.88 2.44
N PHE A 63 -3.67 -10.44 1.55
CA PHE A 63 -4.61 -11.36 0.89
C PHE A 63 -3.90 -12.38 0.01
N CYS A 64 -2.87 -11.97 -0.73
CA CYS A 64 -2.08 -12.85 -1.59
C CYS A 64 -1.40 -13.97 -0.79
N GLU A 65 -0.92 -13.67 0.42
CA GLU A 65 -0.17 -14.61 1.27
C GLU A 65 -1.07 -15.50 2.13
N SER A 66 -2.22 -14.98 2.57
CA SER A 66 -3.07 -15.67 3.55
C SER A 66 -4.41 -16.16 2.99
N CYS A 67 -4.79 -15.72 1.79
CA CYS A 67 -6.13 -15.86 1.22
C CYS A 67 -7.25 -15.25 2.10
N LEU A 68 -6.92 -14.39 3.07
CA LEU A 68 -7.86 -13.75 3.97
C LEU A 68 -7.95 -12.26 3.70
N TYR A 69 -9.17 -11.78 3.45
CA TYR A 69 -9.42 -10.36 3.18
C TYR A 69 -9.71 -9.60 4.47
N VAL A 70 -8.82 -8.67 4.83
CA VAL A 70 -8.97 -7.80 6.00
C VAL A 70 -9.57 -6.47 5.59
N LYS A 71 -10.61 -6.02 6.29
CA LYS A 71 -11.35 -4.77 5.98
C LYS A 71 -10.79 -3.56 6.70
N LYS A 72 -10.51 -3.68 8.00
CA LYS A 72 -10.14 -2.53 8.83
C LYS A 72 -8.63 -2.37 8.89
N MET A 73 -8.18 -1.12 8.89
CA MET A 73 -6.77 -0.76 9.08
C MET A 73 -6.23 -1.28 10.42
N THR A 74 -7.02 -1.16 11.50
CA THR A 74 -6.62 -1.61 12.84
C THR A 74 -6.46 -3.12 12.94
N GLU A 75 -7.31 -3.88 12.24
CA GLU A 75 -7.20 -5.34 12.13
C GLU A 75 -5.94 -5.71 11.36
N LEU A 76 -5.70 -5.05 10.22
CA LEU A 76 -4.51 -5.29 9.40
C LEU A 76 -3.22 -4.98 10.16
N ALA A 77 -3.19 -3.87 10.92
CA ALA A 77 -2.03 -3.49 11.71
C ALA A 77 -1.58 -4.61 12.67
N GLY A 78 -2.53 -5.30 13.32
CA GLY A 78 -2.23 -6.42 14.22
C GLY A 78 -1.67 -7.67 13.54
N LEU A 79 -1.71 -7.74 12.20
CA LEU A 79 -1.29 -8.88 11.39
C LEU A 79 0.02 -8.63 10.64
N LEU A 80 0.40 -7.36 10.44
CA LEU A 80 1.63 -6.99 9.75
C LEU A 80 2.82 -6.94 10.70
N CYS A 81 4.01 -7.22 10.16
CA CYS A 81 5.30 -7.08 10.84
C CYS A 81 6.33 -6.40 9.93
N GLY A 82 7.51 -6.08 10.46
CA GLY A 82 8.64 -5.57 9.67
C GLY A 82 8.31 -4.32 8.84
N GLY A 83 8.77 -4.29 7.59
CA GLY A 83 8.60 -3.16 6.67
C GLY A 83 7.13 -2.84 6.37
N ASP A 84 6.29 -3.87 6.22
CA ASP A 84 4.86 -3.72 5.99
C ASP A 84 4.17 -2.96 7.13
N ARG A 85 4.49 -3.34 8.37
CA ARG A 85 3.97 -2.65 9.56
C ARG A 85 4.46 -1.21 9.62
N ALA A 86 5.75 -0.99 9.36
CA ALA A 86 6.35 0.33 9.41
C ALA A 86 5.73 1.31 8.39
N VAL A 87 5.38 0.84 7.18
CA VAL A 87 4.68 1.66 6.18
C VAL A 87 3.24 1.96 6.58
N LEU A 88 2.54 1.00 7.20
CA LEU A 88 1.20 1.25 7.71
C LEU A 88 1.19 2.28 8.84
N ASP A 89 2.15 2.17 9.77
CA ASP A 89 2.31 3.10 10.88
C ASP A 89 2.68 4.50 10.37
N LEU A 90 3.50 4.61 9.31
CA LEU A 90 3.81 5.88 8.65
C LEU A 90 2.53 6.61 8.17
N TRP A 91 1.60 5.89 7.53
CA TRP A 91 0.32 6.48 7.12
C TRP A 91 -0.52 6.92 8.33
N ALA A 92 -0.54 6.12 9.39
CA ALA A 92 -1.25 6.47 10.62
C ALA A 92 -0.69 7.76 11.26
N SER A 93 0.63 7.92 11.27
CA SER A 93 1.30 9.12 11.79
C SER A 93 0.98 10.37 10.98
N LEU A 94 0.93 10.27 9.64
CA LEU A 94 0.60 11.41 8.76
C LEU A 94 -0.87 11.86 8.92
N ARG A 95 -1.79 10.96 9.28
CA ARG A 95 -3.22 11.29 9.48
C ARG A 95 -3.56 11.96 10.80
N HIS A 96 -2.69 11.88 11.79
CA HIS A 96 -2.91 12.50 13.09
C HIS A 96 -2.32 13.90 13.08
N ASP A 97 -3.16 14.90 12.77
CA ASP A 97 -2.83 16.34 12.75
C ASP A 97 -1.90 16.76 13.91
N GLY A 98 -0.62 16.96 13.58
CA GLY A 98 0.25 17.91 14.28
C GLY A 98 0.99 17.48 15.54
N GLN A 99 1.01 16.21 15.96
CA GLN A 99 1.77 15.79 17.17
C GLN A 99 3.17 15.24 16.90
N GLY A 100 3.60 15.22 15.63
CA GLY A 100 4.99 15.04 15.25
C GLY A 100 5.12 15.28 13.76
N ALA A 101 5.88 16.30 13.37
CA ALA A 101 6.24 16.49 11.97
C ALA A 101 6.98 15.22 11.50
N VAL A 102 6.32 14.41 10.69
CA VAL A 102 6.97 13.28 10.02
C VAL A 102 7.98 13.89 9.06
N ASP A 103 9.25 13.53 9.22
CA ASP A 103 10.30 13.98 8.32
C ASP A 103 10.00 13.47 6.91
N PHE A 104 9.69 14.41 6.00
CA PHE A 104 9.37 14.15 4.60
C PHE A 104 10.41 13.24 3.93
N ARG A 105 11.69 13.49 4.19
CA ARG A 105 12.79 12.73 3.59
C ARG A 105 12.80 11.31 4.14
N ALA A 106 12.74 11.14 5.46
CA ALA A 106 12.75 9.82 6.07
C ALA A 106 11.52 8.98 5.67
N ALA A 107 10.36 9.61 5.57
CA ALA A 107 9.13 8.99 5.12
C ALA A 107 9.18 8.57 3.64
N SER A 108 9.70 9.44 2.77
CA SER A 108 9.90 9.13 1.36
C SER A 108 10.89 7.97 1.17
N GLU A 109 12.05 8.03 1.83
CA GLU A 109 13.07 6.97 1.77
C GLU A 109 12.51 5.62 2.26
N ARG A 110 11.70 5.62 3.32
CA ARG A 110 11.01 4.42 3.81
C ARG A 110 10.07 3.84 2.76
N LEU A 111 9.25 4.68 2.13
CA LEU A 111 8.27 4.23 1.14
C LEU A 111 8.95 3.72 -0.13
N ILE A 112 10.05 4.34 -0.55
CA ILE A 112 10.88 3.90 -1.69
C ILE A 112 11.54 2.56 -1.39
N SER A 113 12.15 2.38 -0.21
CA SER A 113 12.77 1.11 0.18
C SER A 113 11.76 -0.03 0.20
N TRP A 114 10.65 0.17 0.92
CA TRP A 114 9.61 -0.85 1.04
C TRP A 114 9.02 -1.22 -0.33
N SER A 115 8.68 -0.24 -1.17
CA SER A 115 8.12 -0.54 -2.49
C SER A 115 9.13 -1.25 -3.39
N SER A 116 10.43 -0.93 -3.30
CA SER A 116 11.48 -1.66 -4.02
C SER A 116 11.62 -3.12 -3.56
N GLU A 117 11.52 -3.38 -2.26
CA GLU A 117 11.55 -4.73 -1.69
C GLU A 117 10.35 -5.54 -2.19
N VAL A 118 9.14 -4.98 -2.13
CA VAL A 118 7.92 -5.63 -2.63
C VAL A 118 8.00 -5.91 -4.14
N ILE A 119 8.52 -4.98 -4.94
CA ILE A 119 8.73 -5.21 -6.38
C ILE A 119 9.65 -6.41 -6.62
N SER A 120 10.71 -6.53 -5.82
CA SER A 120 11.70 -7.62 -5.94
C SER A 120 11.13 -8.97 -5.48
N GLU A 121 10.23 -8.97 -4.50
CA GLU A 121 9.57 -10.18 -4.00
C GLU A 121 8.51 -10.71 -4.99
N TYR A 122 7.84 -9.81 -5.73
CA TYR A 122 6.73 -10.12 -6.64
C TYR A 122 7.11 -10.05 -8.13
N SER A 123 8.40 -10.03 -8.45
CA SER A 123 8.94 -9.97 -9.82
C SER A 123 8.82 -11.28 -10.57
#